data_AF-A0A920L2A2-F1
#
_entry.id   AF-A0A920L2A2-F1
#
_cell.length_a   1.000
_cell.length_b   1.000
_cell.length_c   1.000
_cell.angle_alpha   90.00
_cell.angle_beta   90.00
_cell.angle_gamma   90.00
#
_symmetry.space_group_name_H-M   'P 1'
#
loop_
_entity.id
_entity.type
_entity.pdbx_description
1 polymer ?
#
loop_
_entity_poly.entity_id
_entity_poly.type
_entity_poly.pdbx_seq_one_letter_code
_entity_poly.pdbx_strand_id
1 'polypeptide(L)' 'MNISRFPEIMGDAAYVILTKNSREFTGNFCIDDNLLAENGVTDFSKYADVPFDKLAPDFFVPDDIEVPEASKNS' A
#
# COMPACT_ATOMS: atom_id res chain seq x y z
N MET A 1 6.51 17.19 11.41
CA MET A 1 5.25 16.69 10.83
C MET A 1 5.51 15.29 10.34
N ASN A 2 4.72 14.31 10.79
CA ASN A 2 4.77 12.95 10.26
C ASN A 2 3.84 12.90 9.04
N ILE A 3 4.40 12.77 7.85
CA ILE A 3 3.69 12.76 6.55
C ILE A 3 3.92 11.44 5.81
N SER A 4 4.35 10.42 6.54
CA SER A 4 4.64 9.09 6.04
C SER A 4 3.72 8.09 6.71
N ARG A 5 3.52 6.96 6.04
CA ARG A 5 2.89 5.80 6.65
C ARG A 5 3.83 5.12 7.65
N PHE A 6 3.25 4.39 8.59
CA PHE A 6 3.97 3.51 9.48
C PHE A 6 4.54 2.31 8.72
N PRO A 7 5.72 1.79 9.10
CA PRO A 7 6.41 0.70 8.39
C PRO A 7 5.60 -0.60 8.31
N GLU A 8 4.60 -0.78 9.17
CA GLU A 8 3.69 -1.93 9.20
C GLU A 8 2.99 -2.17 7.86
N ILE A 9 2.73 -1.13 7.06
CA ILE A 9 2.11 -1.30 5.72
C ILE A 9 3.02 -2.14 4.79
N MET A 10 4.32 -1.90 4.84
CA MET A 10 5.31 -2.67 4.08
C MET A 10 5.45 -4.09 4.63
N GLY A 11 5.34 -4.26 5.95
CA GLY A 11 5.33 -5.57 6.59
C GLY A 11 4.16 -6.44 6.14
N ASP A 12 2.95 -5.88 6.14
CA ASP A 12 1.74 -6.57 5.71
C ASP A 12 1.77 -6.87 4.20
N ALA A 13 2.22 -5.92 3.38
CA ALA A 13 2.39 -6.13 1.93
C ALA A 13 3.40 -7.25 1.65
N ALA A 14 4.56 -7.24 2.33
CA ALA A 14 5.55 -8.30 2.20
C ALA A 14 5.00 -9.66 2.64
N TYR A 15 4.23 -9.71 3.72
CA TYR A 15 3.57 -10.94 4.17
C TYR A 15 2.65 -11.52 3.09
N VAL A 16 1.85 -10.68 2.43
CA VAL A 16 0.99 -11.09 1.31
C VAL A 16 1.82 -11.65 0.15
N ILE A 17 2.93 -11.01 -0.22
CA ILE A 17 3.81 -11.50 -1.32
C ILE A 17 4.43 -12.85 -0.94
N LEU A 18 5.01 -12.95 0.25
CA LEU A 18 5.78 -14.13 0.69
C LEU A 18 4.92 -15.36 0.97
N THR A 19 3.61 -15.18 1.15
CA THR A 19 2.65 -16.27 1.38
C THR A 19 1.92 -16.73 0.12
N LYS A 20 2.10 -16.05 -1.03
CA LYS A 20 1.59 -16.50 -2.33
C LYS A 20 2.45 -17.64 -2.90
N ASN A 21 1.86 -18.42 -3.80
CA ASN A 21 2.60 -19.44 -4.54
C ASN A 21 3.65 -18.77 -5.45
N SER A 22 4.93 -18.99 -5.17
CA SER A 22 6.04 -18.34 -5.87
C SER A 22 6.14 -18.69 -7.36
N ARG A 23 5.53 -19.80 -7.80
CA ARG A 23 5.49 -20.17 -9.23
C ARG A 23 4.41 -19.40 -10.00
N GLU A 24 3.42 -18.87 -9.31
CA GLU A 24 2.30 -18.13 -9.90
C GLU A 24 2.48 -16.62 -9.72
N PHE A 25 3.08 -16.19 -8.61
CA PHE A 25 3.25 -14.78 -8.26
C PHE A 25 4.73 -14.37 -8.37
N THR A 26 5.19 -14.12 -9.59
CA THR A 26 6.56 -13.73 -9.91
C THR A 26 6.60 -12.68 -11.03
N GLY A 27 7.65 -11.85 -11.06
CA GLY A 27 7.81 -10.78 -12.07
C GLY A 27 6.94 -9.54 -11.87
N ASN A 28 6.38 -9.35 -10.67
CA ASN A 28 5.50 -8.23 -10.35
C ASN A 28 6.26 -7.07 -9.70
N PHE A 29 5.82 -5.84 -9.98
CA PHE A 29 6.18 -4.63 -9.22
C PHE A 29 4.96 -4.21 -8.41
N CYS A 30 4.89 -4.65 -7.16
CA CYS A 30 3.74 -4.40 -6.30
C CYS A 30 3.84 -3.02 -5.64
N ILE A 31 2.72 -2.30 -5.59
CA ILE A 31 2.50 -1.14 -4.71
C ILE A 31 1.74 -1.63 -3.47
N ASP A 32 2.17 -1.19 -2.29
CA ASP A 32 1.71 -1.70 -1.01
C ASP A 32 0.19 -1.53 -0.81
N ASP A 33 -0.35 -0.35 -1.07
CA ASP A 33 -1.80 -0.12 -0.91
C ASP A 33 -2.65 -0.79 -1.98
N ASN A 34 -2.24 -0.81 -3.25
CA ASN A 34 -2.91 -1.60 -4.29
C ASN A 34 -2.98 -3.08 -3.90
N LEU A 35 -1.84 -3.66 -3.51
CA LEU A 35 -1.77 -5.06 -3.11
C LEU A 35 -2.65 -5.34 -1.89
N LEU A 36 -2.58 -4.50 -0.86
CA LEU A 36 -3.36 -4.70 0.36
C LEU A 36 -4.87 -4.54 0.11
N ALA A 37 -5.28 -3.57 -0.72
CA ALA A 37 -6.68 -3.38 -1.10
C ALA A 37 -7.23 -4.59 -1.88
N GLU A 38 -6.46 -5.12 -2.84
CA GLU A 38 -6.80 -6.35 -3.57
C GLU A 38 -6.93 -7.58 -2.65
N ASN A 39 -6.22 -7.58 -1.53
CA ASN A 39 -6.26 -8.66 -0.53
C ASN A 39 -7.18 -8.32 0.66
N GLY A 40 -8.10 -7.37 0.48
CA GLY A 40 -9.24 -7.12 1.36
C GLY A 40 -9.03 -6.08 2.45
N VAL A 41 -7.92 -5.34 2.46
CA VAL A 41 -7.74 -4.20 3.36
C VAL A 41 -8.62 -3.04 2.90
N THR A 42 -9.53 -2.60 3.76
CA THR A 42 -10.48 -1.51 3.48
C THR A 42 -10.23 -0.24 4.29
N ASP A 43 -9.44 -0.34 5.37
CA ASP A 43 -9.10 0.76 6.27
C ASP A 43 -7.57 0.89 6.37
N PHE A 44 -7.05 1.97 5.78
CA PHE A 44 -5.63 2.32 5.75
C PHE A 44 -5.27 3.35 6.83
N SER A 45 -6.24 3.86 7.61
CA SER A 45 -5.99 4.85 8.65
C SER A 45 -5.08 4.30 9.76
N LYS A 46 -5.10 2.97 9.97
CA LYS A 46 -4.17 2.27 10.88
C LYS A 46 -2.69 2.41 10.49
N TYR A 47 -2.38 2.83 9.26
CA TYR A 47 -1.01 3.01 8.79
C TYR A 47 -0.56 4.47 8.77
N ALA A 48 -1.34 5.44 9.24
CA ALA A 48 -0.91 6.85 9.26
C ALA A 48 -1.58 7.67 10.37
N ASP A 49 -0.87 8.67 10.88
CA ASP A 49 -1.42 9.67 11.81
C ASP A 49 -2.13 10.84 11.09
N VAL A 50 -2.12 10.85 9.76
CA VAL A 50 -2.64 11.94 8.92
C VAL A 50 -3.51 11.38 7.80
N PRO A 51 -4.54 12.14 7.36
CA PRO A 51 -5.37 11.75 6.22
C PRO A 51 -4.55 11.61 4.94
N PHE A 52 -5.07 10.84 3.98
CA PHE A 52 -4.43 10.55 2.69
C PHE A 52 -3.88 11.79 1.97
N ASP A 53 -4.63 12.90 1.93
CA ASP A 53 -4.28 14.14 1.23
C ASP A 53 -3.04 14.87 1.79
N LYS A 54 -2.54 14.44 2.96
CA LYS A 54 -1.34 14.97 3.62
C LYS A 54 -0.13 14.05 3.54
N LEU A 55 -0.29 12.84 3.02
CA LEU A 55 0.82 11.91 2.84
C LEU A 55 1.72 12.37 1.69
N ALA A 56 3.02 12.23 1.88
CA ALA A 56 3.98 12.46 0.80
C ALA A 56 3.95 11.27 -0.17
N PRO A 57 3.86 11.50 -1.50
CA PRO A 57 4.05 10.44 -2.48
C PRO A 57 5.50 9.94 -2.45
N ASP A 58 5.71 8.66 -2.75
CA ASP A 58 7.05 8.08 -2.84
C ASP A 58 7.71 8.38 -4.20
N PHE A 59 9.04 8.42 -4.23
CA PHE A 59 9.82 9.03 -5.32
C PHE A 59 9.64 8.40 -6.70
N PHE A 60 9.33 7.11 -6.75
CA PHE A 60 9.30 6.33 -8.00
C PHE A 60 7.94 5.69 -8.29
N VAL A 61 6.90 6.13 -7.59
CA VAL A 61 5.53 5.74 -7.90
C VAL A 61 5.02 6.65 -9.03
N PRO A 62 4.64 6.10 -10.20
CA PRO A 62 4.14 6.90 -11.30
C PRO A 62 2.80 7.59 -10.96
N ASP A 63 2.63 8.83 -11.41
CA ASP A 63 1.41 9.63 -11.17
C ASP A 63 0.14 9.04 -11.84
N ASP A 64 0.31 8.15 -12.82
CA ASP A 64 -0.78 7.49 -13.54
C ASP A 64 -1.22 6.15 -12.90
N ILE A 65 -0.59 5.74 -11.80
CA ILE A 65 -1.07 4.61 -11.01
C ILE A 65 -2.30 5.03 -10.21
N GLU A 66 -3.40 4.30 -10.42
CA GLU A 66 -4.63 4.54 -9.70
C GLU A 66 -4.51 4.08 -8.24
N VAL A 67 -4.58 5.05 -7.32
CA VAL A 67 -4.62 4.78 -5.88
C VAL A 67 -5.95 4.12 -5.52
N PRO A 68 -5.97 3.06 -4.69
CA PRO A 68 -7.21 2.41 -4.27
C PRO A 68 -8.15 3.35 -3.51
N GLU A 69 -9.45 3.26 -3.75
CA GLU A 69 -10.46 4.04 -3.03
C GLU A 69 -10.40 3.82 -1.51
N ALA A 70 -10.06 2.61 -1.06
CA ALA A 70 -9.84 2.32 0.36
C ALA A 70 -8.69 3.16 0.96
N SER A 71 -7.64 3.41 0.18
CA SER A 71 -6.47 4.20 0.56
C SER A 71 -6.80 5.70 0.59
N LYS A 72 -7.57 6.20 -0.41
CA LYS A 72 -8.01 7.61 -0.48
C LYS A 72 -9.00 8.01 0.63
N ASN A 73 -9.87 7.08 1.04
CA ASN A 73 -10.92 7.35 2.03
C ASN A 73 -10.46 7.17 3.48
N SER A 74 -9.16 6.91 3.69
CA SER A 74 -8.55 6.68 5.00
C SER A 74 -7.76 7.87 5.53
#